data_AF-A0AAV0Y483-F1
#
_entry.id   AF-A0AAV0Y483-F1
#
_cell.length_a   1.000
_cell.length_b   1.000
_cell.length_c   1.000
_cell.angle_alpha   90.00
_cell.angle_beta   90.00
_cell.angle_gamma   90.00
#
_symmetry.space_group_name_H-M   'P 1'
#
loop_
_entity.id
_entity.type
_entity.pdbx_description
1 polymer ?
#
loop_
_entity_poly.entity_id
_entity_poly.type
_entity_poly.pdbx_seq_one_letter_code
_entity_poly.pdbx_strand_id
1 'polypeptide(L)'
;MAGEIAMDETVMLASERYKTTVYFVVLDTIINAISTRFCEAKEILKDLSLLSPQRILFYSNNGPELPEDAFEDIGKWLPSIDPSNLGTEYYMFTKSLQGLLDGLVPNKLHQIENNPLDNESILIYD
;
A
#
# COMPACT_ATOMS: atom_id res chain seq x y z
N MET A 1 -46.55 21.03 48.92
CA MET A 1 -45.78 20.27 47.92
C MET A 1 -44.64 21.17 47.51
N ALA A 2 -43.43 20.86 47.96
CA ALA A 2 -42.27 21.71 47.86
C ALA A 2 -41.22 21.02 46.99
N GLY A 3 -40.63 21.77 46.06
CA GLY A 3 -39.26 21.49 45.61
C GLY A 3 -39.09 20.76 44.29
N GLU A 4 -39.83 21.10 43.23
CA GLU A 4 -39.26 20.93 41.89
C GLU A 4 -38.42 22.18 41.57
N ILE A 5 -37.11 22.07 41.78
CA ILE A 5 -36.15 23.00 41.18
C ILE A 5 -36.14 22.61 39.71
N ALA A 6 -36.83 23.39 38.88
CA ALA A 6 -36.67 23.30 37.44
C ALA A 6 -35.16 23.46 37.16
N MET A 7 -34.54 22.39 36.65
CA MET A 7 -33.17 22.45 36.15
C MET A 7 -33.16 23.56 35.10
N ASP A 8 -32.41 24.63 35.38
CA ASP A 8 -32.14 25.69 34.42
C ASP A 8 -31.57 25.02 33.16
N GLU A 9 -32.35 24.98 32.07
CA GLU A 9 -31.83 24.57 30.78
C GLU A 9 -30.62 25.47 30.52
N THR A 10 -29.45 24.87 30.36
CA THR A 10 -28.23 25.63 30.10
C THR A 10 -28.42 26.28 28.74
N VAL A 11 -28.82 27.56 28.74
CA VAL A 11 -29.04 28.33 27.52
C VAL A 11 -27.66 28.54 26.89
N MET A 12 -27.26 27.58 26.06
CA MET A 12 -26.05 27.67 25.25
C MET A 12 -26.14 28.93 24.40
N LEU A 13 -25.17 29.82 24.54
CA LEU A 13 -25.11 31.03 23.73
C LEU A 13 -25.09 30.63 22.25
N ALA A 14 -25.76 31.40 21.40
CA ALA A 14 -25.82 31.09 19.95
C ALA A 14 -24.43 30.91 19.33
N SER A 15 -23.43 31.64 19.84
CA SER A 15 -22.02 31.51 19.46
C SER A 15 -21.37 30.20 19.89
N GLU A 16 -21.70 29.69 21.09
CA GLU A 16 -21.21 28.39 21.59
C GLU A 16 -21.88 27.25 20.84
N ARG A 17 -23.20 27.34 20.60
CA ARG A 17 -23.91 26.39 19.74
C ARG A 17 -23.30 26.34 18.35
N TYR A 18 -23.04 27.49 17.73
CA TYR A 18 -22.40 27.57 16.43
C TYR A 18 -21.02 26.90 16.41
N LYS A 19 -20.15 27.23 17.38
CA LYS A 19 -18.80 26.64 17.49
C LYS A 19 -18.87 25.11 17.63
N THR A 20 -19.71 24.63 18.53
CA THR A 20 -19.89 23.19 18.78
C THR A 20 -20.42 22.48 17.54
N THR A 21 -21.44 23.03 16.87
CA THR A 21 -21.99 22.46 15.64
C THR A 21 -20.95 22.42 14.52
N VAL A 22 -20.24 23.52 14.26
CA VAL A 22 -19.21 23.56 13.20
C VAL A 22 -18.09 22.58 13.51
N TYR A 23 -17.64 22.49 14.76
CA TYR A 23 -16.61 21.53 15.17
C TYR A 23 -17.02 20.09 14.83
N PHE A 24 -18.23 19.67 15.23
CA PHE A 24 -18.69 18.31 14.94
C PHE A 24 -18.93 18.07 13.46
N VAL A 25 -19.51 19.03 12.72
CA VAL A 25 -19.68 18.90 11.27
C VAL A 25 -18.33 18.73 10.55
N VAL A 26 -17.31 19.50 10.94
CA VAL A 26 -15.97 19.37 10.36
C VAL A 26 -15.35 18.01 10.70
N LEU A 27 -15.46 17.56 11.95
CA LEU A 27 -14.96 16.23 12.34
C LEU A 27 -15.65 15.11 11.57
N ASP A 28 -16.97 15.12 11.49
CA ASP A 28 -17.75 14.12 10.75
C ASP A 28 -17.37 14.12 9.27
N THR A 29 -17.13 15.31 8.70
CA THR A 29 -16.67 15.44 7.31
C THR A 29 -15.30 14.82 7.11
N ILE A 30 -14.35 15.05 8.03
CA ILE A 30 -13.00 14.46 7.98
C ILE A 30 -13.08 12.93 8.11
N ILE A 31 -13.84 12.44 9.09
CA ILE A 31 -14.02 11.00 9.30
C ILE A 31 -14.64 10.37 8.07
N ASN A 32 -15.72 10.94 7.53
CA ASN A 32 -16.35 10.43 6.31
C ASN A 32 -15.39 10.46 5.12
N ALA A 33 -14.62 11.53 4.92
CA ALA A 33 -13.66 11.60 3.82
C ALA A 33 -12.60 10.48 3.91
N ILE A 34 -12.07 10.22 5.11
CA ILE A 34 -11.10 9.14 5.34
C ILE A 34 -11.78 7.78 5.15
N SER A 35 -12.94 7.56 5.77
CA SER A 35 -13.68 6.31 5.67
C SER A 35 -14.05 6.00 4.23
N THR A 36 -14.61 6.95 3.46
CA THR A 36 -14.94 6.75 2.05
C THR A 36 -13.70 6.46 1.21
N ARG A 37 -12.58 7.15 1.45
CA ARG A 37 -11.36 6.97 0.66
C ARG A 37 -10.65 5.64 0.92
N PHE A 38 -10.75 5.09 2.13
CA PHE A 38 -10.02 3.90 2.55
C PHE A 38 -10.91 2.70 2.91
N CYS A 39 -12.24 2.79 2.75
CA CYS A 39 -13.18 1.68 3.02
C CYS A 39 -12.77 0.40 2.29
N GLU A 40 -12.38 0.53 1.02
CA GLU A 40 -12.02 -0.58 0.14
C GLU A 40 -10.51 -0.89 0.16
N ALA A 41 -9.70 -0.09 0.87
CA ALA A 41 -8.26 -0.25 0.88
C ALA A 41 -7.82 -1.61 1.44
N LYS A 42 -8.57 -2.15 2.40
CA LYS A 42 -8.31 -3.49 2.95
C LYS A 42 -8.47 -4.58 1.90
N GLU A 43 -9.48 -4.46 1.05
CA GLU A 43 -9.83 -5.46 0.04
C GLU A 43 -8.82 -5.39 -1.12
N ILE A 44 -8.47 -4.18 -1.56
CA ILE A 44 -7.38 -3.94 -2.52
C ILE A 44 -6.03 -4.50 -2.01
N LEU A 45 -5.74 -4.36 -0.71
CA LEU A 45 -4.51 -4.90 -0.13
C LEU A 45 -4.48 -6.44 -0.12
N LYS A 46 -5.63 -7.13 -0.07
CA LYS A 46 -5.67 -8.59 -0.21
C LYS A 46 -5.22 -8.98 -1.61
N ASP A 47 -5.75 -8.33 -2.64
CA ASP A 47 -5.34 -8.55 -4.02
C ASP A 47 -3.86 -8.23 -4.25
N LEU A 48 -3.38 -7.10 -3.73
CA LEU A 48 -1.96 -6.73 -3.82
C LEU A 48 -1.04 -7.71 -3.09
N SER A 49 -1.52 -8.38 -2.04
CA SER A 49 -0.74 -9.40 -1.34
C SER A 49 -0.43 -10.61 -2.23
N LEU A 50 -1.26 -10.89 -3.24
CA LEU A 50 -1.00 -11.93 -4.25
C LEU A 50 0.24 -11.60 -5.08
N LEU A 51 0.50 -10.32 -5.33
CA LEU A 51 1.67 -9.85 -6.08
C LEU A 51 2.98 -9.87 -5.27
N SER A 52 2.93 -10.25 -3.99
CA SER A 52 4.15 -10.36 -3.19
C SER A 52 5.02 -11.52 -3.68
N PRO A 53 6.36 -11.35 -3.77
CA PRO A 53 7.25 -12.40 -4.29
C PRO A 53 7.07 -13.75 -3.60
N GLN A 54 6.82 -13.75 -2.28
CA GLN A 54 6.59 -14.97 -1.50
C GLN A 54 5.32 -15.70 -1.96
N ARG A 55 4.26 -14.95 -2.27
CA ARG A 55 2.96 -15.49 -2.68
C ARG A 55 3.00 -15.99 -4.13
N ILE A 56 3.67 -15.24 -5.01
CA ILE A 56 3.93 -15.66 -6.40
C ILE A 56 4.71 -16.98 -6.41
N LEU A 57 5.76 -17.11 -5.59
CA LEU A 57 6.55 -18.33 -5.48
C LEU A 57 5.73 -19.50 -4.90
N PHE A 58 4.87 -19.23 -3.91
CA PHE A 58 3.96 -20.23 -3.35
C PHE A 58 3.05 -20.83 -4.43
N TYR A 59 2.41 -19.99 -5.25
CA TYR A 59 1.54 -20.46 -6.33
C TYR A 59 2.32 -21.11 -7.49
N SER A 60 3.56 -20.68 -7.74
CA SER A 60 4.45 -21.36 -8.69
C SER A 60 4.73 -22.81 -8.28
N ASN A 61 4.92 -23.07 -6.98
CA ASN A 61 5.36 -24.38 -6.48
C ASN A 61 4.20 -25.32 -6.09
N ASN A 62 3.04 -24.80 -5.70
CA ASN A 62 1.94 -25.59 -5.15
C ASN A 62 0.74 -25.75 -6.10
N GLY A 63 0.83 -25.18 -7.29
CA GLY A 63 -0.26 -25.15 -8.25
C GLY A 63 -0.81 -23.74 -8.41
N PRO A 64 -1.08 -23.32 -9.66
CA PRO A 64 -1.39 -21.93 -10.00
C PRO A 64 -2.85 -21.54 -9.78
N GLU A 65 -3.65 -22.37 -9.10
CA GLU A 65 -5.06 -22.08 -8.90
C GLU A 65 -5.22 -20.92 -7.93
N LEU A 66 -5.39 -19.73 -8.51
CA LEU A 66 -5.83 -18.54 -7.81
C LEU A 66 -7.31 -18.70 -7.40
N PRO A 67 -7.72 -18.02 -6.32
CA PRO A 67 -9.13 -17.83 -6.02
C PRO A 67 -9.90 -17.23 -7.22
N GLU A 68 -11.18 -17.60 -7.39
CA GLU A 68 -12.02 -17.08 -8.49
C GLU A 68 -12.19 -15.56 -8.45
N ASP A 69 -12.15 -14.98 -7.25
CA ASP A 69 -12.28 -13.55 -6.97
C ASP A 69 -10.94 -12.79 -6.97
N ALA A 70 -9.84 -13.43 -7.36
CA ALA A 70 -8.53 -12.79 -7.40
C ALA A 70 -8.53 -11.56 -8.31
N PHE A 71 -8.00 -10.44 -7.81
CA PHE A 71 -7.87 -9.17 -8.52
C PHE A 71 -9.17 -8.43 -8.82
N GLU A 72 -10.32 -8.89 -8.30
CA GLU A 72 -11.60 -8.24 -8.52
C GLU A 72 -11.61 -6.81 -7.93
N ASP A 73 -11.01 -6.62 -6.76
CA ASP A 73 -11.00 -5.32 -6.08
C ASP A 73 -9.96 -4.37 -6.67
N ILE A 74 -8.85 -4.89 -7.21
CA ILE A 74 -7.94 -4.10 -8.06
C ILE A 74 -8.65 -3.62 -9.32
N GLY A 75 -9.46 -4.45 -9.97
CA GLY A 75 -10.25 -4.04 -11.14
C GLY A 75 -11.26 -2.94 -10.85
N LYS A 76 -11.95 -3.02 -9.71
CA LYS A 76 -12.85 -1.97 -9.24
C LYS A 76 -12.10 -0.67 -8.93
N TRP A 77 -10.92 -0.77 -8.31
CA TRP A 77 -10.11 0.37 -7.92
C TRP A 77 -9.43 1.07 -9.10
N LEU A 78 -8.99 0.31 -10.10
CA LEU A 78 -8.32 0.80 -11.30
C LEU A 78 -9.08 0.31 -12.54
N PRO A 79 -10.09 1.06 -13.01
CA PRO A 79 -10.95 0.64 -14.13
C PRO A 79 -10.22 0.42 -15.46
N SER A 80 -8.98 0.90 -15.59
CA SER A 80 -8.11 0.67 -16.74
C SER A 80 -7.50 -0.74 -16.77
N ILE A 81 -7.56 -1.47 -15.66
CA ILE A 81 -7.04 -2.83 -15.53
C ILE A 81 -8.20 -3.80 -15.70
N ASP A 82 -8.05 -4.76 -16.62
CA ASP A 82 -8.95 -5.90 -16.73
C ASP A 82 -8.45 -7.03 -15.81
N PRO A 83 -9.20 -7.42 -14.76
CA PRO A 83 -8.81 -8.51 -13.85
C PRO A 83 -8.52 -9.83 -14.57
N SER A 84 -9.23 -10.12 -15.66
CA SER A 84 -9.06 -11.38 -16.40
C SER A 84 -7.70 -11.45 -17.10
N ASN A 85 -7.32 -10.33 -17.73
CA ASN A 85 -5.99 -10.18 -18.31
C ASN A 85 -4.91 -10.20 -17.22
N LEU A 86 -5.12 -9.50 -16.10
CA LEU A 86 -4.16 -9.48 -14.99
C LEU A 86 -3.92 -10.88 -14.41
N GLY A 87 -4.98 -11.68 -14.23
CA GLY A 87 -4.86 -13.07 -13.79
C GLY A 87 -4.06 -13.93 -14.77
N THR A 88 -4.27 -13.73 -16.07
CA THR A 88 -3.52 -14.43 -17.13
C THR A 88 -2.04 -14.04 -17.12
N GLU A 89 -1.74 -12.74 -17.04
CA GLU A 89 -0.38 -12.22 -16.96
C GLU A 89 0.33 -12.71 -15.69
N TYR A 90 -0.36 -12.67 -14.55
CA TYR A 90 0.14 -13.20 -13.29
C TYR A 90 0.53 -14.68 -13.42
N TYR A 91 -0.33 -15.49 -14.03
CA TYR A 91 -0.03 -16.90 -14.27
C TYR A 91 1.21 -17.09 -15.16
N MET A 92 1.32 -16.35 -16.25
CA MET A 92 2.51 -16.40 -17.09
C MET A 92 3.77 -15.97 -16.32
N PHE A 93 3.65 -14.91 -15.51
CA PHE A 93 4.74 -14.40 -14.70
C PHE A 93 5.23 -15.43 -13.67
N THR A 94 4.31 -16.06 -12.91
CA THR A 94 4.66 -17.09 -11.91
C THR A 94 5.54 -18.19 -12.50
N LYS A 95 5.24 -18.67 -13.71
CA LYS A 95 6.04 -19.69 -14.40
C LYS A 95 7.44 -19.24 -14.77
N SER A 96 7.59 -17.96 -15.09
CA SER A 96 8.87 -17.36 -15.46
C SER A 96 9.72 -16.91 -14.25
N LEU A 97 9.09 -16.77 -13.08
CA LEU A 97 9.73 -16.20 -11.89
C LEU A 97 10.96 -16.99 -11.45
N GLN A 98 10.91 -18.32 -11.46
CA GLN A 98 12.05 -19.14 -11.05
C GLN A 98 13.28 -18.87 -11.92
N GLY A 99 13.11 -18.78 -13.24
CA GLY A 99 14.19 -18.45 -14.16
C GLY A 99 14.74 -17.03 -13.94
N LEU A 100 13.90 -16.08 -13.52
CA LEU A 100 14.34 -14.74 -13.14
C LEU A 100 15.15 -14.75 -11.84
N LEU A 101 14.73 -15.54 -10.84
CA LEU A 101 15.42 -15.67 -9.56
C LEU A 101 16.76 -16.40 -9.70
N ASP A 102 16.84 -17.42 -10.56
CA ASP A 102 18.07 -18.16 -10.83
C ASP A 102 19.16 -17.27 -11.46
N GLY A 103 18.77 -16.25 -12.23
CA GLY A 103 19.68 -15.23 -12.79
C GLY A 103 20.12 -14.15 -11.80
N LEU A 104 19.47 -14.07 -10.63
CA LEU A 104 19.67 -13.07 -9.59
C LEU A 104 20.77 -13.55 -8.62
N VAL A 105 21.95 -13.85 -9.15
CA VAL A 105 23.14 -14.09 -8.32
C VAL A 105 23.89 -12.75 -8.23
N PRO A 106 23.74 -11.99 -7.13
CA PRO A 106 24.38 -10.71 -7.01
C PRO A 106 25.83 -10.94 -6.60
N ASN A 107 26.64 -11.45 -7.51
CA ASN A 107 28.06 -11.70 -7.25
C ASN A 107 28.80 -10.38 -6.97
N LYS A 108 28.30 -9.25 -7.50
CA LYS A 108 28.78 -7.89 -7.20
C LYS A 108 27.66 -6.85 -7.42
N LEU A 109 27.14 -6.24 -6.36
CA LEU A 109 26.15 -5.14 -6.45
C LEU A 109 26.79 -3.76 -6.60
N HIS A 110 27.99 -3.59 -6.02
CA HIS A 110 28.79 -2.39 -6.15
C HIS A 110 30.23 -2.82 -6.40
N GLN A 111 30.70 -2.67 -7.63
CA GLN A 111 32.14 -2.59 -7.88
C GLN A 111 32.51 -1.12 -7.78
N ILE A 112 33.07 -0.71 -6.63
CA ILE A 112 33.95 0.45 -6.64
C ILE A 112 35.20 -0.06 -7.33
N GLU A 113 35.38 0.31 -8.60
CA GLU A 113 36.64 0.15 -9.30
C GLU A 113 37.68 1.00 -8.56
N ASN A 114 38.36 0.40 -7.57
CA ASN A 114 39.63 0.93 -7.10
C ASN A 114 40.63 0.67 -8.22
N ASN A 115 40.71 1.61 -9.16
CA ASN A 115 41.63 1.57 -10.27
C ASN A 115 43.07 1.64 -9.70
N PRO A 116 43.96 0.65 -9.92
CA PRO A 116 45.30 0.65 -9.33
C PRO A 116 46.29 1.63 -9.99
N LEU A 117 45.83 2.56 -10.83
CA LEU A 117 46.69 3.39 -11.68
C LEU A 117 47.20 4.69 -11.03
N ASP A 118 46.84 4.98 -9.78
CA ASP A 118 47.37 6.17 -9.07
C ASP A 118 48.72 5.91 -8.37
N ASN A 119 49.41 4.81 -8.69
CA ASN A 119 50.64 4.41 -8.00
C ASN A 119 51.82 4.10 -8.93
N GLU A 120 51.98 4.83 -10.02
CA GLU A 120 53.29 4.97 -10.66
C GLU A 120 53.53 6.43 -11.04
N SER A 121 54.41 7.12 -10.30
CA SER A 121 55.41 8.08 -10.82
C SER A 121 55.99 8.95 -9.70
N ILE A 122 56.90 8.43 -8.87
CA ILE A 122 58.09 9.20 -8.45
C ILE A 122 59.25 8.21 -8.22
N LEU A 123 59.96 7.84 -9.30
CA LEU A 123 61.37 7.45 -9.21
C LEU A 123 62.19 8.75 -9.25
N ILE A 124 62.71 9.19 -8.10
CA ILE A 124 63.81 10.17 -8.07
C ILE A 124 65.11 9.37 -8.13
N TYR A 125 65.82 9.49 -9.25
CA TYR A 125 67.24 9.17 -9.32
C TYR A 125 68.03 10.35 -8.73
N ASP A 126 68.88 10.06 -7.75
CA ASP A 126 70.21 10.67 -7.56
C ASP A 126 71.11 9.65 -6.84
#